data_AF-A0A961PUY7-F1
#
_entry.id   AF-A0A961PUY7-F1
#
_cell.length_a   1.000
_cell.length_b   1.000
_cell.length_c   1.000
_cell.angle_alpha   90.00
_cell.angle_beta   90.00
_cell.angle_gamma   90.00
#
_symmetry.space_group_name_H-M   'P 1'
#
loop_
_entity.id
_entity.type
_entity.pdbx_description
1 polymer ?
#
loop_
_entity_poly.entity_id
_entity_poly.type
_entity_poly.pdbx_seq_one_letter_code
_entity_poly.pdbx_strand_id
1 'polypeptide(L)'
;MSRLDQAHARMIAAPDDDVARLRYFETLADTTLYLLLDTDPEGDRIHPKTVTADGIETVLAFDHEERLADFTGEPAPFVELPGRKLAEMLAGSKLALGLNIGVAASETLLPPEAMVWLGDMLGGQGVEQVVGLAGVAPPDRLDPDLEAALEAKLHG
;
A
#
# COMPACT_ATOMS: atom_id res chain seq x y z
N MET A 1 9.42 -13.81 7.68
CA MET A 1 9.88 -12.59 6.96
C MET A 1 9.02 -12.44 5.72
N SER A 2 8.17 -11.42 5.67
CA SER A 2 7.15 -11.20 4.65
C SER A 2 7.68 -10.44 3.42
N ARG A 3 6.86 -10.30 2.36
CA ARG A 3 7.17 -9.41 1.23
C ARG A 3 7.29 -7.96 1.68
N LEU A 4 6.43 -7.55 2.60
CA LEU A 4 6.45 -6.23 3.20
C LEU A 4 7.73 -6.00 4.01
N ASP A 5 8.20 -6.99 4.78
CA ASP A 5 9.50 -6.91 5.48
C ASP A 5 10.66 -6.64 4.52
N GLN A 6 10.68 -7.33 3.38
CA GLN A 6 11.73 -7.16 2.37
C GLN A 6 11.65 -5.79 1.69
N ALA A 7 10.44 -5.32 1.37
CA ALA A 7 10.25 -4.01 0.76
C ALA A 7 10.64 -2.89 1.74
N HIS A 8 10.27 -3.03 3.01
CA HIS A 8 10.66 -2.11 4.08
C HIS A 8 12.18 -2.06 4.25
N ALA A 9 12.84 -3.23 4.34
CA ALA A 9 14.29 -3.30 4.48
C ALA A 9 15.04 -2.62 3.31
N ARG A 10 14.55 -2.76 2.08
CA ARG A 10 15.12 -2.08 0.89
C ARG A 10 14.92 -0.57 0.95
N MET A 11 13.73 -0.11 1.32
CA MET A 11 13.43 1.31 1.49
C MET A 11 14.34 1.95 2.55
N ILE A 12 14.54 1.29 3.69
CA ILE A 12 15.41 1.78 4.77
C ILE A 12 16.89 1.77 4.35
N ALA A 13 17.33 0.76 3.59
CA ALA A 13 18.70 0.67 3.11
C ALA A 13 19.06 1.72 2.04
N ALA A 14 18.07 2.29 1.36
CA ALA A 14 18.24 3.26 0.27
C ALA A 14 17.26 4.43 0.43
N PRO A 15 17.45 5.33 1.41
CA PRO A 15 16.49 6.40 1.71
C PRO A 15 16.30 7.42 0.57
N ASP A 16 17.34 7.64 -0.23
CA ASP A 16 17.33 8.53 -1.39
C ASP A 16 16.80 7.85 -2.67
N ASP A 17 16.44 6.57 -2.62
CA ASP A 17 15.86 5.84 -3.76
C ASP A 17 14.34 5.97 -3.76
N ASP A 18 13.85 6.92 -4.56
CA ASP A 18 12.42 7.15 -4.78
C ASP A 18 11.70 5.88 -5.30
N VAL A 19 12.37 5.04 -6.09
CA VAL A 19 11.79 3.80 -6.62
C VAL A 19 11.61 2.78 -5.50
N ALA A 20 12.59 2.63 -4.62
CA ALA A 20 12.48 1.74 -3.45
C ALA A 20 11.34 2.16 -2.53
N ARG A 21 11.18 3.47 -2.33
CA ARG A 21 10.08 4.04 -1.54
C ARG A 21 8.71 3.79 -2.16
N LEU A 22 8.55 4.04 -3.46
CA LEU A 22 7.30 3.76 -4.18
C LEU A 22 6.95 2.26 -4.14
N ARG A 23 7.92 1.37 -4.36
CA ARG A 23 7.73 -0.08 -4.29
C ARG A 23 7.28 -0.57 -2.92
N TYR A 24 7.76 0.06 -1.84
CA TYR A 24 7.27 -0.26 -0.48
C TYR A 24 5.78 0.09 -0.34
N PHE A 25 5.36 1.27 -0.77
CA PHE A 25 3.96 1.68 -0.65
C PHE A 25 3.02 0.90 -1.58
N GLU A 26 3.45 0.51 -2.78
CA GLU A 26 2.72 -0.44 -3.64
C GLU A 26 2.58 -1.81 -2.95
N THR A 27 3.67 -2.31 -2.36
CA THR A 27 3.65 -3.60 -1.63
C THR A 27 2.68 -3.52 -0.44
N LEU A 28 2.69 -2.41 0.31
CA LEU A 28 1.76 -2.18 1.41
C LEU A 28 0.30 -2.19 0.92
N ALA A 29 0.03 -1.51 -0.19
CA ALA A 29 -1.31 -1.41 -0.76
C ALA A 29 -1.89 -2.76 -1.21
N ASP A 30 -1.03 -3.64 -1.73
CA ASP A 30 -1.40 -4.99 -2.20
C ASP A 30 -1.35 -6.06 -1.12
N THR A 31 -0.80 -5.75 0.06
CA THR A 31 -0.75 -6.68 1.18
C THR A 31 -2.11 -6.74 1.88
N THR A 32 -2.60 -7.96 2.12
CA THR A 32 -3.73 -8.17 3.04
C THR A 32 -3.26 -7.85 4.45
N LEU A 33 -3.95 -6.91 5.10
CA LEU A 33 -3.69 -6.49 6.46
C LEU A 33 -4.81 -6.95 7.39
N TYR A 34 -4.42 -7.32 8.60
CA TYR A 34 -5.27 -7.71 9.71
C TYR A 34 -5.41 -6.49 10.62
N LEU A 35 -6.52 -5.76 10.47
CA LEU A 35 -6.83 -4.58 11.29
C LEU A 35 -7.47 -5.04 12.60
N LEU A 36 -6.87 -4.64 13.73
CA LEU A 36 -7.37 -4.94 15.06
C LEU A 36 -8.67 -4.18 15.36
N LEU A 37 -9.67 -4.89 15.88
CA LEU A 37 -10.98 -4.36 16.24
C LEU A 37 -11.21 -4.43 17.76
N ASP A 38 -12.08 -3.57 18.28
CA ASP A 38 -12.52 -3.64 19.68
C ASP A 38 -13.53 -4.76 19.90
N THR A 39 -14.36 -5.04 18.89
CA THR A 39 -15.39 -6.08 18.89
C THR A 39 -15.41 -6.79 17.56
N ASP A 40 -16.03 -7.98 17.53
CA ASP A 40 -16.28 -8.68 16.28
C ASP A 40 -17.04 -7.80 15.27
N PRO A 41 -16.77 -7.95 13.96
CA PRO A 41 -17.45 -7.19 12.92
C PRO A 41 -18.94 -7.58 12.86
N GLU A 42 -19.82 -6.57 12.76
CA GLU A 42 -21.26 -6.74 12.65
C GLU A 42 -21.72 -6.45 11.22
N GLY A 43 -21.69 -7.48 10.36
CA GLY A 43 -21.95 -7.32 8.92
C GLY A 43 -20.91 -6.42 8.28
N ASP A 44 -21.34 -5.28 7.73
CA ASP A 44 -20.44 -4.28 7.12
C ASP A 44 -19.91 -3.24 8.13
N ARG A 45 -20.30 -3.33 9.41
CA ARG A 45 -19.87 -2.40 10.45
C ARG A 45 -18.68 -2.98 11.20
N ILE A 46 -17.57 -2.24 11.17
CA ILE A 46 -16.37 -2.57 11.93
C ILE A 46 -16.07 -1.46 12.94
N HIS A 47 -15.45 -1.84 14.06
CA HIS A 47 -15.05 -0.94 15.14
C HIS A 47 -13.55 -1.06 15.35
N PRO A 48 -12.71 -0.32 14.58
CA PRO A 48 -11.27 -0.37 14.71
C PRO A 48 -10.84 0.00 16.11
N LYS A 49 -9.96 -0.82 16.70
CA LYS A 49 -9.35 -0.49 17.98
C LYS A 49 -8.36 0.65 17.79
N THR A 50 -8.53 1.73 18.54
CA THR A 50 -7.61 2.86 18.54
C THR A 50 -6.76 2.89 19.80
N VAL A 51 -5.53 3.34 19.64
CA VAL A 51 -4.62 3.69 20.73
C VAL A 51 -4.10 5.10 20.50
N THR A 52 -3.88 5.86 21.58
CA THR A 52 -3.26 7.17 21.46
C THR A 52 -1.73 7.00 21.47
N ALA A 53 -1.07 7.33 20.36
CA ALA A 53 0.38 7.36 20.24
C ALA A 53 0.84 8.79 19.93
N ASP A 54 1.71 9.36 20.76
CA ASP A 54 2.20 10.75 20.63
C ASP A 54 1.09 11.81 20.44
N GLY A 55 -0.07 11.59 21.07
CA GLY A 55 -1.24 12.47 20.98
C GLY A 55 -2.07 12.32 19.71
N ILE A 56 -1.79 11.31 18.88
CA ILE A 56 -2.53 10.97 17.66
C ILE A 56 -3.25 9.64 17.87
N GLU A 57 -4.55 9.63 17.58
CA GLU A 57 -5.34 8.40 17.54
C GLU A 57 -4.85 7.50 16.40
N THR A 58 -4.47 6.28 16.76
CA THR A 58 -3.77 5.35 15.87
C THR A 58 -4.51 4.02 15.86
N VAL A 59 -4.86 3.52 14.67
CA VAL A 59 -5.34 2.15 14.52
C VAL A 59 -4.17 1.20 14.28
N LEU A 60 -4.32 -0.06 14.65
CA LEU A 60 -3.25 -1.06 14.55
C LEU A 60 -3.58 -2.11 13.49
N ALA A 61 -2.67 -2.33 12.54
CA ALA A 61 -2.78 -3.39 11.56
C ALA A 61 -1.50 -4.20 11.43
N PHE A 62 -1.65 -5.44 11.01
CA PHE A 62 -0.54 -6.40 10.89
C PHE A 62 -0.60 -7.08 9.53
N ASP A 63 0.53 -7.50 8.98
CA ASP A 63 0.56 -8.23 7.70
C ASP A 63 0.36 -9.76 7.86
N HIS A 64 0.29 -10.25 9.09
CA HIS A 64 0.03 -11.65 9.46
C HIS A 64 -0.87 -11.69 10.70
N GLU A 65 -1.77 -12.67 10.76
CA GLU A 65 -2.60 -12.91 11.94
C GLU A 65 -1.74 -13.27 13.17
N GLU A 66 -0.67 -14.06 12.97
CA GLU A 66 0.23 -14.43 14.07
C GLU A 66 0.89 -13.22 14.71
N ARG A 67 1.22 -12.19 13.92
CA ARG A 67 1.78 -10.92 14.43
C ARG A 67 0.77 -10.12 15.23
N LEU A 68 -0.50 -10.16 14.83
CA LEU A 68 -1.59 -9.55 15.60
C LEU A 68 -1.76 -10.27 16.94
N ALA A 69 -1.80 -11.61 16.92
CA ALA A 69 -1.91 -12.42 18.14
C ALA A 69 -0.70 -12.25 19.07
N ASP A 70 0.51 -12.13 18.53
CA ASP A 70 1.72 -11.84 19.30
C ASP A 70 1.64 -10.46 19.97
N PHE A 71 1.06 -9.46 19.29
CA PHE A 71 0.87 -8.11 19.85
C PHE A 71 -0.16 -8.10 20.98
N THR A 72 -1.31 -8.77 20.80
CA THR A 72 -2.38 -8.80 21.79
C THR A 72 -2.10 -9.77 22.94
N GLY A 73 -1.28 -10.80 22.71
CA GLY A 73 -1.02 -11.89 23.66
C GLY A 73 -2.17 -12.89 23.81
N GLU A 74 -3.27 -12.68 23.09
CA GLU A 74 -4.48 -13.48 23.11
C GLU A 74 -5.26 -13.34 21.79
N PRO A 75 -6.18 -14.28 21.46
CA PRO A 75 -7.07 -14.12 20.31
C PRO A 75 -7.87 -12.81 20.41
N ALA A 76 -7.84 -12.00 19.35
CA ALA A 76 -8.52 -10.71 19.31
C ALA A 76 -9.33 -10.55 18.01
N PRO A 77 -10.44 -9.79 18.03
CA PRO A 77 -11.23 -9.54 16.84
C PRO A 77 -10.44 -8.74 15.80
N PHE A 78 -10.52 -9.15 14.53
CA PHE A 78 -9.88 -8.46 13.43
C PHE A 78 -10.74 -8.50 12.17
N VAL A 79 -10.36 -7.67 11.20
CA VAL A 79 -10.86 -7.77 9.83
C VAL A 79 -9.68 -7.79 8.86
N GLU A 80 -9.81 -8.62 7.83
CA GLU A 80 -8.85 -8.68 6.73
C GLU A 80 -9.26 -7.70 5.63
N LEU A 81 -8.33 -6.83 5.24
CA LEU A 81 -8.52 -5.95 4.10
C LEU A 81 -7.22 -5.66 3.37
N PRO A 82 -7.26 -5.49 2.04
CA PRO A 82 -6.12 -4.96 1.30
C PRO A 82 -5.69 -3.61 1.87
N GLY A 83 -4.38 -3.37 1.96
CA GLY A 83 -3.83 -2.11 2.47
C GLY A 83 -4.37 -0.87 1.73
N ARG A 84 -4.68 -0.98 0.43
CA ARG A 84 -5.36 0.08 -0.33
C ARG A 84 -6.72 0.46 0.24
N LYS A 85 -7.53 -0.54 0.60
CA LYS A 85 -8.86 -0.30 1.18
C LYS A 85 -8.75 0.30 2.58
N LEU A 86 -7.72 -0.10 3.33
CA LEU A 86 -7.41 0.50 4.63
C LEU A 86 -7.00 1.96 4.48
N ALA A 87 -6.15 2.27 3.50
CA ALA A 87 -5.74 3.65 3.19
C ALA A 87 -6.93 4.51 2.78
N GLU A 88 -7.80 4.02 1.89
CA GLU A 88 -9.05 4.70 1.52
C GLU A 88 -9.97 4.96 2.72
N MET A 89 -10.12 3.97 3.62
CA MET A 89 -10.96 4.10 4.81
C MET A 89 -10.40 5.10 5.82
N LEU A 90 -9.07 5.20 5.92
CA LEU A 90 -8.40 6.14 6.83
C LEU A 90 -8.20 7.52 6.20
N ALA A 91 -8.29 7.64 4.87
CA ALA A 91 -8.25 8.92 4.17
C ALA A 91 -9.44 9.79 4.62
N GLY A 92 -9.17 10.76 5.50
CA GLY A 92 -10.16 11.68 6.05
C GLY A 92 -10.58 11.41 7.50
N SER A 93 -10.15 10.31 8.13
CA SER A 93 -10.50 9.98 9.52
C SER A 93 -9.61 10.65 10.57
N LYS A 94 -8.55 11.36 10.16
CA LYS A 94 -7.47 11.93 11.02
C LYS A 94 -6.76 10.89 11.90
N LEU A 95 -6.95 9.60 11.61
CA LEU A 95 -6.30 8.51 12.30
C LEU A 95 -4.95 8.19 11.65
N ALA A 96 -3.97 7.86 12.48
CA ALA A 96 -2.73 7.24 12.03
C ALA A 96 -2.89 5.71 11.91
N LEU A 97 -2.00 5.09 11.15
CA LEU A 97 -1.87 3.64 11.07
C LEU A 97 -0.55 3.20 11.71
N GLY A 98 -0.63 2.40 12.77
CA GLY A 98 0.48 1.64 13.32
C GLY A 98 0.53 0.27 12.66
N LEU A 99 1.51 0.06 11.81
CA LEU A 99 1.73 -1.20 11.09
C LEU A 99 2.78 -2.03 11.81
N ASN A 100 2.47 -3.31 12.11
CA ASN A 100 3.40 -4.29 12.69
C ASN A 100 4.12 -3.84 13.98
N ILE A 101 3.53 -2.92 14.73
CA ILE A 101 4.16 -2.24 15.89
C ILE A 101 4.60 -3.27 16.93
N GLY A 102 5.87 -3.25 17.31
CA GLY A 102 6.42 -4.09 18.38
C GLY A 102 6.58 -5.57 18.05
N VAL A 103 6.24 -6.01 16.84
CA VAL A 103 6.25 -7.44 16.45
C VAL A 103 7.04 -7.74 15.17
N ALA A 104 7.49 -6.73 14.41
CA ALA A 104 8.34 -6.93 13.24
C ALA A 104 9.32 -5.78 12.98
N ALA A 105 10.38 -6.08 12.23
CA ALA A 105 11.31 -5.06 11.72
C ALA A 105 10.70 -4.13 10.65
N SER A 106 9.51 -4.48 10.15
CA SER A 106 8.68 -3.62 9.30
C SER A 106 7.68 -2.80 10.09
N GLU A 107 7.92 -2.60 11.40
CA GLU A 107 7.11 -1.68 12.17
C GLU A 107 7.19 -0.27 11.55
N THR A 108 6.03 0.35 11.36
CA THR A 108 5.95 1.66 10.71
C THR A 108 4.74 2.40 11.25
N LEU A 109 4.95 3.67 11.65
CA LEU A 109 3.87 4.58 11.98
C LEU A 109 3.61 5.50 10.79
N LEU A 110 2.41 5.40 10.23
CA LEU A 110 1.95 6.22 9.12
C LEU A 110 1.01 7.30 9.67
N PRO A 111 1.43 8.58 9.70
CA PRO A 111 0.59 9.66 10.19
C PRO A 111 -0.61 9.90 9.27
N PRO A 112 -1.65 10.63 9.72
CA PRO A 112 -2.86 10.86 8.93
C PRO A 112 -2.58 11.45 7.54
N GLU A 113 -1.60 12.34 7.42
CA GLU A 113 -1.21 12.94 6.14
C GLU A 113 -0.62 11.90 5.18
N ALA A 114 0.12 10.91 5.70
CA ALA A 114 0.62 9.81 4.89
C ALA A 114 -0.51 8.88 4.43
N MET A 115 -1.53 8.67 5.27
CA MET A 115 -2.71 7.89 4.89
C MET A 115 -3.54 8.58 3.80
N VAL A 116 -3.71 9.89 3.89
CA VAL A 116 -4.35 10.68 2.82
C VAL A 116 -3.55 10.58 1.53
N TRP A 117 -2.23 10.77 1.58
CA TRP A 117 -1.37 10.63 0.41
C TRP A 117 -1.42 9.22 -0.19
N LEU A 118 -1.43 8.17 0.63
CA LEU A 118 -1.60 6.79 0.19
C LEU A 118 -2.96 6.60 -0.48
N GLY A 119 -4.03 7.09 0.13
CA GLY A 119 -5.37 7.04 -0.45
C GLY A 119 -5.45 7.75 -1.80
N ASP A 120 -4.85 8.93 -1.94
CA ASP A 120 -4.81 9.69 -3.20
C ASP A 120 -3.94 9.01 -4.26
N MET A 121 -2.76 8.52 -3.87
CA MET A 121 -1.84 7.82 -4.77
C MET A 121 -2.45 6.53 -5.31
N LEU A 122 -3.21 5.81 -4.48
CA LEU A 122 -3.86 4.55 -4.84
C LEU A 122 -5.22 4.75 -5.52
N GLY A 123 -5.97 5.79 -5.12
CA GLY A 123 -7.27 6.15 -5.69
C GLY A 123 -7.18 6.90 -7.02
N GLY A 124 -6.05 7.56 -7.30
CA GLY A 124 -5.70 8.11 -8.62
C GLY A 124 -5.35 7.06 -9.67
N GLN A 125 -5.17 5.79 -9.26
CA GLN A 125 -5.06 4.66 -10.16
C GLN A 125 -6.44 4.04 -10.37
N GLY A 126 -7.22 4.69 -11.23
CA GLY A 126 -8.20 3.95 -12.01
C GLY A 126 -7.50 2.75 -12.61
N VAL A 127 -8.00 1.57 -12.30
CA VAL A 127 -7.69 0.33 -13.00
C VAL A 127 -7.91 0.52 -14.50
N GLU A 128 -6.90 0.96 -15.25
CA GLU A 128 -6.63 0.25 -16.50
C GLU A 128 -6.24 -1.15 -16.07
N GLN A 129 -7.23 -2.04 -16.07
CA GLN A 129 -7.00 -3.46 -16.05
C GLN A 129 -6.13 -3.77 -17.27
N VAL A 130 -4.82 -3.86 -17.09
CA VAL A 130 -3.96 -4.56 -18.06
C VAL A 130 -4.21 -6.04 -17.83
N VAL A 131 -5.36 -6.52 -18.30
CA VAL A 131 -5.49 -7.91 -18.74
C VAL A 131 -4.68 -8.00 -20.02
N GLY A 132 -3.46 -8.50 -19.91
CA GLY A 132 -2.55 -8.53 -21.05
C GLY A 132 -1.26 -9.31 -20.83
N LEU A 133 -1.33 -10.51 -20.24
CA LEU A 133 -0.27 -11.50 -20.50
C LEU A 133 -0.51 -12.13 -21.87
N ALA A 134 0.10 -11.58 -22.91
CA ALA A 134 0.51 -12.30 -24.12
C ALA A 134 1.62 -11.51 -24.82
N GLY A 135 2.75 -12.18 -25.09
CA GLY A 135 4.02 -11.55 -25.47
C GLY A 135 3.97 -10.68 -26.72
N VAL A 136 4.71 -9.57 -26.67
CA VAL A 136 5.03 -8.74 -27.84
C VAL A 136 6.55 -8.82 -28.02
N ALA A 137 6.97 -9.49 -29.09
CA ALA A 137 8.35 -9.46 -29.59
C ALA A 137 8.70 -8.03 -30.06
N PRO A 138 9.99 -7.64 -30.06
CA PRO A 138 10.41 -6.33 -30.56
C PRO A 138 10.00 -6.18 -32.05
N PRO A 139 9.44 -5.03 -32.48
CA PRO A 139 9.11 -4.84 -33.88
C PRO A 139 10.39 -4.70 -34.69
N ASP A 140 10.68 -5.72 -35.50
CA ASP A 140 11.56 -5.59 -36.64
C ASP A 140 10.95 -4.61 -37.64
N ARG A 141 11.73 -3.55 -37.94
CA ARG A 141 11.63 -2.65 -39.09
C ARG A 141 10.44 -1.66 -39.10
N LEU A 142 10.77 -0.37 -38.97
CA LEU A 142 9.85 0.77 -39.13
C LEU A 142 9.24 0.77 -40.54
N ASP A 143 7.94 1.03 -40.62
CA ASP A 143 7.19 1.21 -41.87
C ASP A 143 7.67 2.49 -42.60
N PRO A 144 7.99 2.45 -43.90
CA PRO A 144 8.49 3.62 -44.64
C PRO A 144 7.50 4.80 -44.71
N ASP A 145 6.21 4.55 -44.45
CA ASP A 145 5.21 5.62 -44.36
C ASP A 145 5.37 6.48 -43.09
N LEU A 146 6.01 5.94 -42.04
CA LEU A 146 6.27 6.67 -40.79
C LEU A 146 7.48 7.60 -40.90
N GLU A 147 8.47 7.28 -41.75
CA GLU A 147 9.61 8.17 -42.02
C GLU A 147 9.18 9.43 -42.76
N ALA A 148 8.31 9.31 -43.78
CA ALA A 148 7.80 10.45 -44.54
C ALA A 148 6.95 11.40 -43.67
N ALA A 149 6.23 10.87 -42.68
CA ALA A 149 5.43 11.66 -41.75
C ALA A 149 6.28 12.49 -40.76
N LEU A 150 7.49 12.03 -40.44
CA LEU A 150 8.44 12.74 -39.57
C LEU A 150 9.20 13.85 -40.31
N GLU A 151 9.59 13.64 -41.57
CA GLU A 151 10.30 14.65 -42.36
C GLU A 151 9.45 15.89 -42.67
N ALA A 152 8.13 15.72 -42.85
CA ALA A 152 7.20 16.82 -43.09
C ALA A 152 7.02 17.78 -41.89
N LYS A 153 7.37 17.33 -40.67
CA LYS A 153 7.28 18.14 -39.44
C LYS A 153 8.56 18.91 -39.08
N LEU A 154 9.68 18.66 -39.78
CA LEU A 154 10.96 19.29 -39.46
C LEU A 154 11.37 20.42 -40.43
N HIS A 155 10.61 20.63 -41.52
CA HIS A 155 10.87 21.68 -42.52
C HIS A 155 9.67 22.61 -42.80
N GLY A 156 8.73 22.70 -41.84
CA GLY A 156 7.62 23.66 -41.84
C GLY A 156 7.77 24.72 -40.77
#